data_AF-A0A258BLF2-F1
#
_entry.id   AF-A0A258BLF2-F1
#
_cell.length_a   1.000
_cell.length_b   1.000
_cell.length_c   1.000
_cell.angle_alpha   90.00
_cell.angle_beta   90.00
_cell.angle_gamma   90.00
#
_symmetry.space_group_name_H-M   'P 1'
#
loop_
_entity.id
_entity.type
_entity.pdbx_description
1 polymer ?
#
loop_
_entity_poly.entity_id
_entity_poly.type
_entity_poly.pdbx_seq_one_letter_code
_entity_poly.pdbx_strand_id
1 'polypeptide(L)'
;DLFKLSLGDDISGNELYTIYRAALGNLEAQPVIWPLVKDNFESIIRKVPAIRIPQSAGVAGNFCTAEGVADAKAFFESKADLIPGYERSLAQGVERGDLCSALKAAVTDDVNTLFSED
;
A
#
# COMPACT_ATOMS: atom_id res chain seq x y z
N ASP A 1 -9.00 -17.38 3.17
CA ASP A 1 -8.42 -16.10 2.75
C ASP A 1 -6.91 -16.27 2.61
N LEU A 2 -6.40 -16.25 1.37
CA LEU A 2 -4.99 -16.51 1.05
C LEU A 2 -4.04 -15.51 1.74
N PHE A 3 -4.50 -14.26 1.96
CA PHE A 3 -3.68 -13.27 2.65
C PHE A 3 -3.44 -13.66 4.11
N LYS A 4 -4.45 -14.18 4.80
CA LYS A 4 -4.30 -14.65 6.20
C LYS A 4 -3.32 -15.82 6.32
N LEU A 5 -3.25 -16.70 5.32
CA LEU A 5 -2.25 -17.77 5.29
C LEU A 5 -0.82 -17.22 5.22
N SER A 6 -0.61 -16.06 4.58
CA SER A 6 0.71 -15.42 4.53
C SER A 6 1.25 -14.96 5.89
N LEU A 7 0.38 -14.85 6.89
CA LEU A 7 0.75 -14.48 8.27
C LEU A 7 1.27 -15.68 9.06
N GLY A 8 0.97 -16.91 8.64
CA GLY A 8 1.37 -18.15 9.34
C GLY A 8 2.86 -18.43 9.30
N ASP A 9 3.35 -19.24 10.22
CA ASP A 9 4.79 -19.45 10.48
C ASP A 9 5.58 -20.04 9.31
N ASP A 10 4.92 -20.73 8.39
CA ASP A 10 5.54 -21.32 7.19
C ASP A 10 6.01 -20.29 6.15
N ILE A 11 5.62 -19.03 6.32
CA ILE A 11 5.96 -17.93 5.41
C ILE A 11 7.03 -17.07 6.08
N SER A 12 8.13 -16.79 5.40
CA SER A 12 9.18 -15.92 5.94
C SER A 12 8.74 -14.45 6.00
N GLY A 13 9.42 -13.66 6.82
CA GLY A 13 9.20 -12.20 6.85
C GLY A 13 9.45 -11.51 5.50
N ASN A 14 10.41 -12.03 4.71
CA ASN A 14 10.67 -11.51 3.37
C ASN A 14 9.54 -11.82 2.40
N GLU A 15 8.98 -13.03 2.45
CA GLU A 15 7.84 -13.43 1.63
C GLU A 15 6.58 -12.67 2.02
N LEU A 16 6.26 -12.57 3.32
CA LEU A 16 5.14 -11.77 3.80
C LEU A 16 5.26 -10.32 3.31
N TYR A 17 6.45 -9.71 3.45
CA TYR A 17 6.70 -8.35 2.97
C TYR A 17 6.42 -8.21 1.47
N THR A 18 6.87 -9.18 0.66
CA THR A 18 6.59 -9.19 -0.79
C THR A 18 5.09 -9.35 -1.07
N ILE A 19 4.44 -10.31 -0.40
CA ILE A 19 3.02 -10.64 -0.60
C ILE A 19 2.13 -9.46 -0.28
N TYR A 20 2.24 -8.84 0.91
CA TYR A 20 1.33 -7.75 1.28
C TYR A 20 1.53 -6.51 0.39
N ARG A 21 2.77 -6.21 -0.01
CA ARG A 21 3.05 -5.10 -0.93
C ARG A 21 2.47 -5.33 -2.31
N ALA A 22 2.61 -6.54 -2.85
CA ALA A 22 2.03 -6.91 -4.14
C ALA A 22 0.50 -6.92 -4.08
N ALA A 23 -0.08 -7.45 -3.00
CA ALA A 23 -1.52 -7.52 -2.79
C ALA A 23 -2.16 -6.11 -2.71
N LEU A 24 -1.51 -5.16 -2.04
CA LEU A 24 -1.95 -3.76 -2.03
C LEU A 24 -1.76 -3.05 -3.38
N GLY A 25 -0.83 -3.51 -4.23
CA GLY A 25 -0.62 -2.96 -5.57
C GLY A 25 -1.56 -3.51 -6.64
N ASN A 26 -2.32 -4.56 -6.33
CA ASN A 26 -3.31 -5.13 -7.24
C ASN A 26 -4.66 -4.41 -7.06
N LEU A 27 -5.17 -3.77 -8.12
CA LEU A 27 -6.40 -2.96 -8.06
C LEU A 27 -7.64 -3.74 -7.65
N GLU A 28 -7.75 -5.02 -8.04
CA GLU A 28 -8.90 -5.86 -7.73
C GLU A 28 -8.86 -6.34 -6.26
N ALA A 29 -7.66 -6.65 -5.76
CA ALA A 29 -7.47 -7.15 -4.41
C ALA A 29 -7.41 -6.02 -3.36
N GLN A 30 -6.95 -4.83 -3.72
CA GLN A 30 -6.71 -3.71 -2.79
C GLN A 30 -7.90 -3.41 -1.87
N PRO A 31 -9.17 -3.36 -2.33
CA PRO A 31 -10.32 -3.09 -1.45
C PRO A 31 -10.54 -4.14 -0.35
N VAL A 32 -10.14 -5.40 -0.61
CA VAL A 32 -10.24 -6.51 0.36
C VAL A 32 -9.02 -6.58 1.25
N ILE A 33 -7.83 -6.34 0.68
CA ILE A 33 -6.55 -6.49 1.37
C ILE A 33 -6.28 -5.33 2.33
N TRP A 34 -6.67 -4.11 1.98
CA TRP A 34 -6.36 -2.95 2.81
C TRP A 34 -6.97 -3.01 4.22
N PRO A 35 -8.26 -3.35 4.40
CA PRO A 35 -8.81 -3.60 5.73
C PRO A 35 -8.05 -4.68 6.51
N LEU A 36 -7.70 -5.79 5.85
CA LEU A 36 -6.95 -6.88 6.48
C LEU A 36 -5.55 -6.44 6.92
N VAL A 37 -4.88 -5.60 6.14
CA VAL A 37 -3.59 -5.01 6.53
C VAL A 37 -3.79 -4.14 7.77
N LYS A 38 -4.81 -3.28 7.81
CA LYS A 38 -5.09 -2.42 8.97
C LYS A 38 -5.34 -3.25 10.24
N ASP A 39 -6.15 -4.30 10.13
CA ASP A 39 -6.51 -5.17 11.24
C ASP A 39 -5.32 -6.00 11.78
N ASN A 40 -4.35 -6.32 10.92
CA ASN A 40 -3.25 -7.24 11.25
C ASN A 40 -1.87 -6.55 11.25
N PHE A 41 -1.82 -5.22 11.19
CA PHE A 41 -0.58 -4.49 10.91
C PHE A 41 0.52 -4.76 11.91
N GLU A 42 0.20 -4.86 13.20
CA GLU A 42 1.19 -5.16 14.23
C GLU A 42 1.82 -6.55 14.03
N SER A 43 1.00 -7.57 13.71
CA SER A 43 1.47 -8.92 13.39
C SER A 43 2.34 -8.93 12.13
N ILE A 44 1.97 -8.14 11.12
CA ILE A 44 2.76 -7.97 9.90
C ILE A 44 4.13 -7.39 10.25
N ILE A 45 4.17 -6.26 10.93
CA ILE A 45 5.41 -5.53 11.21
C ILE A 45 6.35 -6.31 12.12
N ARG A 46 5.83 -7.06 13.10
CA ARG A 46 6.66 -7.95 13.94
C ARG A 46 7.43 -9.00 13.14
N LYS A 47 6.90 -9.40 11.98
CA LYS A 47 7.48 -10.43 11.12
C LYS A 47 8.32 -9.85 9.98
N VAL A 48 8.04 -8.61 9.57
CA VAL A 48 8.83 -7.90 8.55
C VAL A 48 10.28 -7.74 9.04
N PRO A 49 11.30 -8.03 8.21
CA PRO A 49 12.70 -7.83 8.57
C PRO A 49 12.96 -6.38 9.00
N ALA A 50 13.77 -6.18 10.04
CA ALA A 50 14.02 -4.86 10.63
C ALA A 50 14.39 -3.77 9.60
N ILE A 51 15.23 -4.12 8.61
CA ILE A 51 15.65 -3.19 7.54
C ILE A 51 14.50 -2.70 6.64
N ARG A 52 13.38 -3.44 6.61
CA ARG A 52 12.20 -3.17 5.78
C ARG A 52 11.07 -2.50 6.55
N ILE A 53 11.14 -2.44 7.88
CA ILE A 53 10.10 -1.80 8.72
C ILE A 53 9.86 -0.34 8.29
N PRO A 54 10.88 0.53 8.16
CA PRO A 54 10.66 1.93 7.73
C PRO A 54 10.01 2.03 6.34
N GLN A 55 10.36 1.10 5.46
CA GLN A 55 9.89 1.08 4.07
C GLN A 55 8.42 0.65 3.94
N SER A 56 7.82 0.12 5.01
CA SER A 56 6.47 -0.45 4.97
C SER A 56 5.40 0.61 4.71
N ALA A 57 5.60 1.86 5.16
CA ALA A 57 4.68 2.96 4.88
C ALA A 57 4.69 3.43 3.41
N GLY A 58 5.71 3.04 2.63
CA GLY A 58 5.80 3.41 1.20
C GLY A 58 4.68 2.82 0.33
N VAL A 59 3.92 1.85 0.85
CA VAL A 59 2.73 1.30 0.16
C VAL A 59 1.58 2.29 0.05
N ALA A 60 1.62 3.44 0.75
CA ALA A 60 0.67 4.53 0.54
C ALA A 60 0.60 4.95 -0.94
N GLY A 61 1.71 4.83 -1.68
CA GLY A 61 1.73 5.14 -3.10
C GLY A 61 1.12 4.06 -4.00
N ASN A 62 0.51 3.01 -3.47
CA ASN A 62 -0.27 2.05 -4.25
C ASN A 62 -1.73 2.50 -4.44
N PHE A 63 -2.18 3.50 -3.67
CA PHE A 63 -3.49 4.11 -3.84
C PHE A 63 -3.39 5.20 -4.93
N CYS A 64 -4.38 5.22 -5.82
CA CYS A 64 -4.47 6.17 -6.94
C CYS A 64 -5.74 7.02 -6.86
N THR A 65 -6.19 7.31 -5.63
CA THR A 65 -7.30 8.20 -5.32
C THR A 65 -6.92 9.07 -4.12
N ALA A 66 -7.38 10.33 -4.10
CA ALA A 66 -7.11 11.24 -3.00
C ALA A 66 -7.54 10.68 -1.63
N GLU A 67 -8.71 10.03 -1.57
CA GLU A 67 -9.23 9.42 -0.34
C GLU A 67 -8.35 8.25 0.14
N GLY A 68 -7.94 7.36 -0.78
CA GLY A 68 -7.11 6.21 -0.42
C GLY A 68 -5.72 6.63 0.08
N VAL A 69 -5.12 7.66 -0.53
CA VAL A 69 -3.83 8.21 -0.09
C VAL A 69 -3.96 8.85 1.30
N ALA A 70 -5.03 9.61 1.54
CA ALA A 70 -5.30 10.22 2.85
C ALA A 70 -5.52 9.18 3.96
N ASP A 71 -6.32 8.12 3.69
CA ASP A 71 -6.55 7.03 4.64
C ASP A 71 -5.24 6.28 4.95
N ALA A 72 -4.45 5.94 3.92
CA ALA A 72 -3.17 5.28 4.11
C ALA A 72 -2.18 6.14 4.92
N LYS A 73 -2.10 7.43 4.63
CA LYS A 73 -1.27 8.38 5.38
C LYS A 73 -1.65 8.42 6.86
N ALA A 74 -2.94 8.68 7.14
CA ALA A 74 -3.44 8.75 8.50
C ALA A 74 -3.21 7.45 9.26
N PHE A 75 -3.40 6.30 8.60
CA PHE A 75 -3.14 5.01 9.18
C PHE A 75 -1.66 4.84 9.58
N PHE A 76 -0.71 5.08 8.68
CA PHE A 76 0.71 4.90 9.00
C PHE A 76 1.21 5.90 10.04
N GLU A 77 0.75 7.15 10.01
CA GLU A 77 1.04 8.13 11.07
C GLU A 77 0.52 7.66 12.44
N SER A 78 -0.68 7.06 12.49
CA SER A 78 -1.22 6.48 13.73
C SER A 78 -0.44 5.26 14.26
N LYS A 79 0.44 4.68 13.44
CA LYS A 79 1.26 3.51 13.77
C LYS A 79 2.75 3.84 13.87
N ALA A 80 3.13 5.12 13.95
CA ALA A 80 4.51 5.60 13.97
C ALA A 80 5.42 4.81 14.93
N ASP A 81 4.94 4.50 16.13
CA ASP A 81 5.69 3.76 17.16
C ASP A 81 6.09 2.34 16.72
N LEU A 82 5.34 1.72 15.81
CA LEU A 82 5.65 0.38 15.26
C LEU A 82 6.64 0.43 14.09
N ILE A 83 6.78 1.58 13.44
CA ILE A 83 7.55 1.73 12.19
C ILE A 83 8.57 2.88 12.27
N PRO A 84 9.52 2.86 13.23
CA PRO A 84 10.49 3.95 13.37
C PRO A 84 11.24 4.24 12.06
N GLY A 85 11.34 5.51 11.68
CA GLY A 85 12.00 5.96 10.45
C GLY A 85 11.13 5.93 9.19
N TYR A 86 9.81 5.71 9.32
CA TYR A 86 8.86 5.63 8.20
C TYR A 86 8.69 6.91 7.40
N GLU A 87 9.02 8.08 7.97
CA GLU A 87 8.58 9.41 7.51
C GLU A 87 8.93 9.64 6.04
N ARG A 88 10.17 9.30 5.65
CA ARG A 88 10.61 9.44 4.26
C ARG A 88 9.84 8.52 3.32
N SER A 89 9.70 7.25 3.68
CA SER A 89 9.00 6.29 2.83
C SER A 89 7.52 6.63 2.70
N LEU A 90 6.89 7.11 3.79
CA LEU A 90 5.52 7.59 3.75
C LEU A 90 5.37 8.81 2.85
N ALA A 91 6.22 9.84 3.03
CA ALA A 91 6.17 11.05 2.22
C ALA A 91 6.28 10.75 0.72
N GLN A 92 7.24 9.90 0.35
CA GLN A 92 7.42 9.44 -1.04
C GLN A 92 6.21 8.62 -1.55
N GLY A 93 5.63 7.79 -0.70
CA GLY A 93 4.42 7.03 -1.03
C GLY A 93 3.23 7.95 -1.28
N VAL A 94 2.99 8.91 -0.38
CA VAL A 94 1.91 9.91 -0.50
C VAL A 94 2.07 10.72 -1.77
N GLU A 95 3.26 11.28 -2.03
CA GLU A 95 3.55 12.02 -3.26
C GLU A 95 3.25 11.19 -4.51
N ARG A 96 3.69 9.92 -4.55
CA ARG A 96 3.41 9.03 -5.67
C ARG A 96 1.91 8.78 -5.87
N GLY A 97 1.18 8.57 -4.78
CA GLY A 97 -0.27 8.33 -4.84
C GLY A 97 -1.04 9.57 -5.29
N ASP A 98 -0.67 10.75 -4.79
CA ASP A 98 -1.25 12.03 -5.18
C ASP A 98 -1.01 12.32 -6.67
N LEU A 99 0.21 12.10 -7.16
CA LEU A 99 0.56 12.22 -8.57
C LEU A 99 -0.25 11.24 -9.45
N CYS A 100 -0.45 10.01 -9.00
CA CYS A 100 -1.28 9.03 -9.71
C CYS A 100 -2.73 9.50 -9.81
N SER A 101 -3.31 9.94 -8.69
CA SER A 101 -4.69 10.45 -8.65
C SER A 101 -4.87 11.66 -9.56
N ALA A 102 -3.92 12.60 -9.54
CA ALA A 102 -3.95 13.79 -10.38
C ALA A 102 -3.82 13.45 -11.87
N LEU A 103 -2.87 12.58 -12.22
CA LEU A 103 -2.68 12.13 -13.60
C LEU A 103 -3.94 11.44 -14.13
N LYS A 104 -4.51 10.49 -13.36
CA LYS A 104 -5.73 9.79 -13.74
C LYS A 104 -6.87 10.78 -14.01
N ALA A 105 -7.09 11.74 -13.11
CA ALA A 105 -8.13 12.75 -13.30
C ALA A 105 -7.90 13.62 -14.55
N ALA A 106 -6.65 13.93 -14.87
CA ALA A 106 -6.31 14.81 -15.99
C ALA A 106 -6.45 14.16 -17.38
N VAL A 107 -6.25 12.85 -17.51
CA VAL A 107 -6.09 12.19 -18.83
C VAL A 107 -7.09 11.07 -19.12
N THR A 108 -7.98 10.72 -18.19
CA THR A 108 -8.89 9.56 -18.38
C THR A 108 -9.75 9.70 -19.63
N ASP A 109 -10.32 10.88 -19.89
CA ASP A 109 -11.22 11.09 -21.03
C ASP A 109 -10.46 11.03 -22.37
N ASP A 110 -9.27 11.65 -22.42
CA ASP A 110 -8.39 11.60 -23.59
C ASP A 110 -7.97 10.16 -23.92
N VAL A 111 -7.56 9.40 -22.91
CA VAL A 111 -7.15 8.00 -23.06
C VAL A 111 -8.32 7.13 -23.54
N ASN A 112 -9.51 7.28 -22.95
CA ASN A 112 -10.68 6.53 -23.37
C ASN A 112 -11.07 6.83 -24.82
N THR A 113 -10.97 8.10 -25.22
CA THR A 113 -11.24 8.52 -26.60
C THR A 113 -10.29 7.82 -27.57
N LEU A 114 -8.99 7.89 -27.31
CA LEU A 114 -7.96 7.27 -28.16
C LEU A 114 -8.18 5.77 -28.37
N PHE A 115 -8.53 5.03 -27.32
CA PHE A 115 -8.74 3.58 -27.40
C PHE A 115 -10.16 3.16 -27.83
N SER A 116 -11.07 4.12 -28.04
CA SER A 116 -12.42 3.88 -28.56
C SER A 116 -12.54 4.09 -30.07
N GLU A 117 -11.51 4.67 -30.70
CA GLU A 117 -11.43 4.95 -32.13
C GLU A 117 -10.77 3.80 -32.93
N ASP A 118 -10.26 2.77 -32.24
CA ASP A 118 -9.75 1.49 -32.80
C ASP A 118 -10.82 0.38 -32.77
#